data_AF-A0A7X9FFL0-F1
#
_entry.id   AF-A0A7X9FFL0-F1
#
_cell.length_a   1.000
_cell.length_b   1.000
_cell.length_c   1.000
_cell.angle_alpha   90.00
_cell.angle_beta   90.00
_cell.angle_gamma   90.00
#
_symmetry.space_group_name_H-M   'P 1'
#
loop_
_entity.id
_entity.type
_entity.pdbx_description
1 polymer ?
#
loop_
_entity_poly.entity_id
_entity_poly.type
_entity_poly.pdbx_seq_one_letter_code
_entity_poly.pdbx_strand_id
1 'polypeptide(L)'
;MIHSRYARFPHFTYESEYFFHIQANVALHDQLLKGIDLIHVEDINEEKQFLWHNMKKPAWFLPKPLEEYDLWRCQDRAQCTYTVFIDNDNSDIFITDSQL
;
A
#
# COMPACT_ATOMS: atom_id res chain seq x y z
N MET A 1 4.30 13.67 3.77
CA MET A 1 5.70 13.80 3.31
C MET A 1 5.94 12.66 2.33
N ILE A 2 6.43 12.91 1.11
CA ILE A 2 6.62 11.85 0.10
C ILE A 2 8.00 11.24 0.27
N HIS A 3 8.08 9.90 0.39
CA HIS A 3 9.33 9.18 0.60
C HIS A 3 9.51 8.09 -0.47
N SER A 4 10.35 8.32 -1.47
CA SER A 4 10.72 7.29 -2.45
C SER A 4 12.00 6.57 -2.02
N ARG A 5 12.04 5.23 -2.09
CA ARG A 5 13.21 4.41 -1.73
C ARG A 5 13.64 3.57 -2.92
N TYR A 6 14.94 3.54 -3.20
CA TYR A 6 15.52 2.79 -4.31
C TYR A 6 16.24 1.54 -3.79
N ALA A 7 15.93 0.37 -4.36
CA ALA A 7 16.68 -0.87 -4.16
C ALA A 7 17.35 -1.28 -5.48
N ARG A 8 18.53 -1.91 -5.42
CA ARG A 8 19.28 -2.36 -6.60
C ARG A 8 19.70 -3.81 -6.40
N PHE A 9 19.14 -4.72 -7.18
CA PHE A 9 19.50 -6.14 -7.17
C PHE A 9 20.53 -6.48 -8.26
N PRO A 10 21.30 -7.59 -8.14
CA PRO A 10 22.38 -7.96 -9.06
C PRO A 10 21.93 -8.46 -10.45
N HIS A 11 20.61 -8.54 -10.68
CA HIS A 11 20.03 -8.91 -11.96
C HIS A 11 19.44 -7.66 -12.63
N PHE A 12 19.46 -7.60 -13.96
CA PHE A 12 19.10 -6.43 -14.79
C PHE A 12 17.59 -6.06 -14.77
N THR A 13 16.89 -6.29 -13.66
CA THR A 13 15.50 -5.86 -13.42
C THR A 13 15.53 -4.79 -12.34
N TYR A 14 15.08 -3.59 -12.70
CA TYR A 14 15.04 -2.44 -11.82
C TYR A 14 13.75 -2.53 -11.00
N GLU A 15 13.83 -3.11 -9.81
CA GLU A 15 12.69 -3.20 -8.90
C GLU A 15 12.54 -1.89 -8.13
N SER A 16 11.43 -1.18 -8.36
CA SER A 16 11.09 0.02 -7.61
C SER A 16 9.95 -0.24 -6.64
N GLU A 17 10.19 0.09 -5.37
CA GLU A 17 9.18 0.07 -4.32
C GLU A 17 8.84 1.52 -3.95
N TYR A 18 7.55 1.86 -3.98
CA TYR A 18 7.07 3.18 -3.62
C TYR A 18 6.24 3.13 -2.35
N PHE A 19 6.43 4.10 -1.47
CA PHE A 19 5.74 4.21 -0.19
C PHE A 19 5.29 5.65 0.02
N PHE A 20 3.99 5.87 0.21
CA PHE A 20 3.41 7.18 0.43
C PHE A 20 2.65 7.22 1.74
N HIS A 21 2.84 8.28 2.52
CA HIS A 21 1.99 8.63 3.66
C HIS A 21 1.36 9.99 3.40
N ILE A 22 0.04 9.98 3.31
CA ILE A 22 -0.79 11.13 3.05
C ILE A 22 -1.67 11.34 4.28
N GLN A 23 -1.65 12.56 4.81
CA GLN A 23 -2.50 12.92 5.93
C GLN A 23 -3.98 12.85 5.53
N ALA A 24 -4.82 12.57 6.51
CA ALA A 24 -6.26 12.46 6.36
C ALA A 24 -6.86 13.58 5.49
N ASN A 25 -7.54 13.18 4.43
CA ASN A 25 -8.20 14.08 3.51
C ASN A 25 -9.45 13.41 2.94
N VAL A 26 -10.62 13.88 3.38
CA VAL A 26 -11.92 13.32 3.00
C VAL A 26 -12.15 13.33 1.49
N ALA A 27 -11.72 14.40 0.80
CA ALA A 27 -11.89 14.50 -0.65
C ALA A 27 -11.02 13.47 -1.39
N LEU A 28 -9.79 13.26 -0.93
CA LEU A 28 -8.88 12.26 -1.49
C LEU A 28 -9.36 10.84 -1.22
N HIS A 29 -9.84 10.57 0.00
CA HIS A 29 -10.41 9.29 0.39
C HIS A 29 -11.54 8.87 -0.56
N ASP A 30 -12.52 9.77 -0.78
CA ASP A 30 -13.63 9.54 -1.69
C ASP A 30 -13.18 9.33 -3.13
N GLN A 31 -12.18 10.09 -3.59
CA GLN A 31 -11.63 9.95 -4.94
C GLN A 31 -10.89 8.62 -5.13
N LEU A 32 -10.10 8.19 -4.14
CA LEU A 32 -9.38 6.92 -4.16
C LEU A 32 -10.35 5.73 -4.23
N LEU A 33 -11.41 5.74 -3.41
CA LEU A 33 -12.34 4.62 -3.35
C LEU A 33 -13.38 4.61 -4.49
N LYS A 34 -13.72 5.77 -5.07
CA LYS A 34 -14.71 5.85 -6.18
C LYS A 34 -14.08 5.79 -7.56
N GLY A 35 -12.83 6.23 -7.71
CA GLY A 35 -12.18 6.38 -9.01
C GLY A 35 -11.40 5.17 -9.49
N ILE A 36 -11.24 4.16 -8.63
CA ILE A 36 -10.31 3.04 -8.82
C ILE A 36 -11.04 1.73 -8.48
N ASP A 37 -10.80 0.68 -9.27
CA ASP A 37 -11.26 -0.69 -9.02
C ASP A 37 -10.50 -1.34 -7.84
N LEU A 38 -10.64 -0.72 -6.66
CA LEU A 38 -10.16 -1.22 -5.39
C LEU A 38 -11.23 -2.12 -4.77
N ILE A 39 -10.78 -3.26 -4.25
CA ILE A 39 -11.59 -4.13 -3.42
C ILE A 39 -11.11 -4.09 -1.97
N HIS A 40 -12.08 -4.05 -1.06
CA HIS A 40 -11.83 -4.16 0.36
C HIS A 40 -11.37 -5.58 0.69
N VAL A 41 -10.32 -5.70 1.48
CA VAL A 41 -9.78 -6.98 1.92
C VAL A 41 -10.37 -7.34 3.28
N GLU A 42 -11.29 -8.31 3.29
CA GLU A 42 -11.93 -8.76 4.53
C GLU A 42 -11.03 -9.68 5.37
N ASP A 43 -10.18 -10.50 4.74
CA ASP A 43 -9.23 -11.38 5.43
C ASP A 43 -7.78 -10.88 5.30
N ILE A 44 -7.32 -10.22 6.36
CA ILE A 44 -5.97 -9.66 6.46
C ILE A 44 -4.89 -10.76 6.43
N ASN A 45 -5.20 -12.01 6.78
CA ASN A 45 -4.19 -13.08 6.85
C ASN A 45 -3.66 -13.49 5.49
N GLU A 46 -4.52 -13.50 4.46
CA GLU A 46 -4.10 -13.74 3.08
C GLU A 46 -3.12 -12.64 2.64
N GLU A 47 -3.39 -11.39 3.03
CA GLU A 47 -2.63 -10.24 2.57
C GLU A 47 -1.31 -10.01 3.31
N LYS A 48 -1.26 -10.42 4.58
CA LYS A 48 -0.02 -10.50 5.36
C LYS A 48 1.05 -11.30 4.63
N GLN A 49 0.68 -12.43 4.02
CA GLN A 49 1.65 -13.28 3.32
C GLN A 49 2.23 -12.57 2.10
N PHE A 50 1.41 -11.85 1.33
CA PHE A 50 1.83 -11.11 0.16
C PHE A 50 2.72 -9.91 0.51
N LEU A 51 2.29 -9.09 1.49
CA LEU A 51 3.03 -7.89 1.91
C LEU A 51 4.39 -8.24 2.55
N TRP A 52 4.46 -9.33 3.32
CA TRP A 52 5.73 -9.75 3.96
C TRP A 52 6.68 -10.52 3.04
N HIS A 53 6.17 -11.24 2.04
CA HIS A 53 7.05 -11.95 1.09
C HIS A 53 7.74 -11.00 0.10
N ASN A 54 7.09 -9.90 -0.25
CA ASN A 54 7.53 -9.11 -1.40
C ASN A 54 8.35 -7.87 -1.05
N MET A 55 8.30 -7.33 0.18
CA MET A 55 8.85 -5.98 0.42
C MET A 55 9.54 -5.79 1.78
N LYS A 56 10.75 -5.22 1.79
CA LYS A 56 11.40 -4.70 3.02
C LYS A 56 10.81 -3.34 3.38
N LYS A 57 9.59 -3.33 3.93
CA LYS A 57 8.89 -2.08 4.28
C LYS A 57 9.74 -1.18 5.21
N PRO A 58 9.77 0.14 4.99
CA PRO A 58 10.37 1.07 5.93
C PRO A 58 9.66 1.01 7.29
N ALA A 59 10.40 1.19 8.39
CA ALA A 59 9.83 1.15 9.74
C ALA A 59 8.77 2.24 9.99
N TRP A 60 8.81 3.34 9.23
CA TRP A 60 7.84 4.42 9.31
C TRP A 60 6.54 4.12 8.53
N PHE A 61 6.56 3.14 7.63
CA PHE A 61 5.43 2.80 6.76
C PHE A 61 4.59 1.72 7.44
N LEU A 62 3.39 2.10 7.90
CA LEU A 62 2.50 1.31 8.76
C LEU A 62 3.12 1.03 10.15
N PRO A 63 3.14 2.03 11.05
CA PRO A 63 3.69 1.86 12.40
C PRO A 63 2.80 1.01 13.33
N LYS A 64 1.52 0.81 13.00
CA LYS A 64 0.56 0.02 13.78
C LYS A 64 0.39 -1.41 13.23
N PRO A 65 -0.22 -2.33 13.99
CA PRO A 65 -0.69 -3.62 13.47
C PRO A 65 -1.63 -3.45 12.26
N LEU A 66 -1.65 -4.42 11.34
CA LEU A 66 -2.44 -4.34 10.10
C LEU A 66 -3.95 -4.33 10.36
N GLU A 67 -4.38 -4.88 11.48
CA GLU A 67 -5.77 -4.92 11.95
C GLU A 67 -6.33 -3.53 12.29
N GLU A 68 -5.45 -2.53 12.46
CA GLU A 68 -5.82 -1.14 12.73
C GLU A 68 -5.95 -0.31 11.43
N TYR A 69 -5.94 -0.98 10.28
CA TYR A 69 -6.12 -0.35 8.97
C TYR A 69 -7.22 -1.04 8.17
N ASP A 70 -8.04 -0.24 7.50
CA ASP A 70 -8.86 -0.71 6.39
C ASP A 70 -7.97 -0.91 5.17
N LEU A 71 -7.99 -2.14 4.64
CA LEU A 71 -7.09 -2.58 3.59
C LEU A 71 -7.81 -2.67 2.26
N TRP A 72 -7.23 -2.04 1.24
CA TRP A 72 -7.77 -2.00 -0.11
C TRP A 72 -6.69 -2.36 -1.10
N ARG A 73 -7.04 -3.16 -2.10
CA ARG A 73 -6.12 -3.56 -3.16
C ARG A 73 -6.81 -3.54 -4.50
N CYS A 74 -6.01 -3.49 -5.56
CA CYS A 74 -6.54 -3.68 -6.89
C CYS A 74 -7.24 -5.03 -7.05
N GLN A 75 -8.39 -5.01 -7.73
CA GLN A 75 -9.14 -6.22 -8.07
C GLN A 75 -8.31 -7.13 -8.98
N ASP A 76 -7.72 -6.56 -10.03
CA ASP A 76 -6.82 -7.27 -10.96
C ASP A 76 -5.34 -6.93 -10.65
N ARG A 77 -4.66 -7.87 -10.01
CA ARG A 77 -3.25 -7.73 -9.63
C ARG A 77 -2.28 -7.78 -10.82
N ALA A 78 -2.73 -8.25 -11.99
CA ALA A 78 -1.89 -8.22 -13.19
C ALA A 78 -1.77 -6.81 -13.79
N GLN A 79 -2.74 -5.94 -13.49
CA GLN A 79 -2.78 -4.56 -14.00
C GLN A 79 -2.23 -3.55 -12.99
N CYS A 80 -2.25 -3.90 -11.71
CA CYS A 80 -1.87 -3.01 -10.62
C CYS A 80 -1.36 -3.81 -9.42
N THR A 81 -0.26 -3.36 -8.82
CA THR A 81 0.35 -3.97 -7.64
C THR A 81 0.24 -3.09 -6.39
N TYR A 82 -0.40 -1.93 -6.48
CA TYR A 82 -0.55 -1.05 -5.33
C TYR A 82 -1.60 -1.52 -4.32
N THR A 83 -1.31 -1.23 -3.06
CA THR A 83 -2.17 -1.51 -1.91
C THR A 83 -2.32 -0.23 -1.10
N VAL A 84 -3.55 0.04 -0.67
CA VAL A 84 -3.92 1.21 0.10
C VAL A 84 -4.35 0.75 1.50
N PHE A 85 -3.80 1.41 2.51
CA PHE A 85 -4.14 1.21 3.92
C PHE A 85 -4.69 2.53 4.45
N ILE A 86 -5.83 2.48 5.12
CA ILE A 86 -6.47 3.65 5.70
C ILE A 86 -6.51 3.43 7.21
N ASP A 87 -5.88 4.33 7.97
CA ASP A 87 -5.80 4.21 9.42
C ASP A 87 -7.17 4.42 10.06
N ASN A 88 -7.58 3.50 10.93
CA ASN A 88 -8.92 3.52 11.52
C ASN A 88 -9.11 4.65 12.55
N ASP A 89 -8.03 5.18 13.13
CA ASP A 89 -8.11 6.23 14.17
C ASP A 89 -8.11 7.63 13.57
N ASN A 90 -7.22 7.87 12.60
CA ASN A 90 -7.00 9.22 12.06
C ASN A 90 -7.32 9.36 10.57
N SER A 91 -7.67 8.28 9.87
CA SER A 91 -7.95 8.26 8.43
C SER A 91 -6.78 8.70 7.56
N ASP A 92 -5.55 8.64 8.07
CA ASP A 92 -4.35 8.79 7.24
C ASP A 92 -4.27 7.65 6.22
N ILE A 93 -3.74 7.97 5.05
CA ILE A 93 -3.70 7.06 3.91
C ILE A 93 -2.24 6.67 3.68
N PHE A 94 -2.00 5.37 3.63
CA PHE A 94 -0.72 4.77 3.29
C PHE A 94 -0.86 4.01 1.98
N ILE A 95 0.05 4.22 1.04
CA ILE A 95 0.01 3.57 -0.28
C ILE A 95 1.36 2.94 -0.54
N THR A 96 1.36 1.67 -0.91
CA THR A 96 2.55 0.97 -1.39
C THR A 96 2.33 0.55 -2.83
N ASP A 97 3.37 0.61 -3.65
CA ASP A 97 3.36 0.11 -5.03
C ASP A 97 4.70 -0.57 -5.35
N SER A 98 4.69 -1.53 -6.26
CA SER A 98 5.90 -2.22 -6.70
C SER A 98 5.92 -2.37 -8.22
N GLN A 99 7.00 -1.93 -8.86
CA GLN A 99 7.20 -2.09 -10.30
C GLN A 99 8.40 -2.99 -10.54
N LEU A 100 8.16 -4.04 -11.35
CA LEU A 100 9.13 -5.02 -11.83
C LEU A 100 9.62 -4.69 -13.24
#